data_AF-A0A920TGY6-F1
#
_entry.id   AF-A0A920TGY6-F1
#
_cell.length_a   1.000
_cell.length_b   1.000
_cell.length_c   1.000
_cell.angle_alpha   90.00
_cell.angle_beta   90.00
_cell.angle_gamma   90.00
#
_symmetry.space_group_name_H-M   'P 1'
#
loop_
_entity.id
_entity.type
_entity.pdbx_description
1 polymer ?
#
loop_
_entity_poly.entity_id
_entity_poly.type
_entity_poly.pdbx_seq_one_letter_code
_entity_poly.pdbx_strand_id
1 'polypeptide(L)' 'MTGFTRDAAWNIVCKYVEGEGLKRHMLAVEAAMRYYASIFGEDLDEWGIPGLLHDFDWENSPIN' A
#
# COMPACT_ATOMS: atom_id res chain seq x y z
N MET A 1 3.12 15.73 13.50
CA MET A 1 2.91 14.32 13.84
C MET A 1 4.06 13.52 13.27
N THR A 2 4.73 12.70 14.08
CA THR A 2 5.68 11.66 13.67
C THR A 2 4.91 10.40 13.25
N GLY A 3 4.00 10.53 12.28
CA GLY A 3 3.21 9.43 11.74
C GLY A 3 3.97 8.71 10.62
N PHE A 4 3.71 7.41 10.45
CA PHE A 4 4.25 6.63 9.34
C PHE A 4 3.72 7.18 8.01
N THR A 5 4.60 7.47 7.05
CA THR A 5 4.24 8.21 5.84
C THR A 5 3.99 7.29 4.64
N ARG A 6 3.22 7.78 3.67
CA ARG A 6 3.02 7.09 2.38
C ARG A 6 4.33 6.81 1.65
N ASP A 7 5.32 7.70 1.74
CA ASP A 7 6.65 7.48 1.16
C ASP A 7 7.42 6.37 1.86
N ALA A 8 7.31 6.28 3.20
CA ALA A 8 7.88 5.16 3.95
C ALA A 8 7.22 3.83 3.54
N ALA A 9 5.90 3.82 3.36
CA ALA A 9 5.17 2.67 2.85
C ALA A 9 5.63 2.28 1.43
N TRP A 10 5.76 3.24 0.52
CA TRP A 10 6.23 3.00 -0.84
C TRP A 10 7.65 2.44 -0.89
N ASN A 11 8.54 2.91 -0.02
CA ASN A 11 9.89 2.36 0.10
C ASN A 11 9.90 0.89 0.54
N ILE A 12 8.94 0.47 1.38
CA ILE A 12 8.76 -0.95 1.75
C ILE A 12 8.32 -1.74 0.51
N VAL A 13 7.30 -1.27 -0.22
CA VAL A 13 6.83 -1.93 -1.45
C VAL A 13 7.97 -2.11 -2.45
N CYS A 14 8.72 -1.06 -2.76
CA CYS A 14 9.87 -1.12 -3.66
C CYS A 14 10.99 -2.06 -3.19
N LYS A 15 11.10 -2.28 -1.87
CA LYS A 15 12.12 -3.16 -1.29
C LYS A 15 11.74 -4.64 -1.37
N TYR A 16 10.47 -4.98 -1.16
CA TYR A 16 10.02 -6.36 -1.03
C TYR A 16 9.28 -6.91 -2.25
N VAL A 17 8.76 -6.03 -3.11
CA VAL A 17 8.09 -6.41 -4.35
C VAL A 17 9.01 -6.08 -5.52
N GLU A 18 9.47 -7.09 -6.22
CA GLU A 18 10.28 -6.98 -7.43
C GLU A 18 9.37 -6.77 -8.65
N GLY A 19 8.24 -7.47 -8.71
CA GLY A 19 7.33 -7.50 -9.85
C GLY A 19 6.58 -6.18 -10.08
N GLU A 20 6.77 -5.57 -11.26
CA GLU A 20 6.06 -4.36 -11.66
C GLU A 20 4.53 -4.54 -11.73
N GLY A 21 4.06 -5.77 -12.01
CA GLY A 21 2.63 -6.09 -11.99
C GLY A 21 2.03 -5.96 -10.59
N LEU A 22 2.69 -6.52 -9.58
CA LEU A 22 2.22 -6.47 -8.19
C LEU A 22 2.33 -5.06 -7.61
N LYS A 23 3.39 -4.30 -7.93
CA LYS A 23 3.48 -2.87 -7.57
C LYS A 23 2.29 -2.06 -8.10
N ARG A 24 1.92 -2.27 -9.38
CA ARG A 24 0.77 -1.58 -10.00
C ARG A 24 -0.55 -1.98 -9.33
N HIS A 25 -0.72 -3.25 -8.99
CA HIS A 25 -1.87 -3.73 -8.21
C HIS A 25 -1.98 -3.00 -6.88
N MET A 26 -0.89 -2.94 -6.11
CA MET A 26 -0.86 -2.28 -4.80
C MET A 26 -1.16 -0.77 -4.91
N LEU A 27 -0.63 -0.09 -5.92
CA LEU A 27 -0.96 1.31 -6.22
C LEU A 27 -2.44 1.50 -6.58
N ALA A 28 -3.03 0.57 -7.33
CA ALA A 28 -4.45 0.63 -7.67
C ALA A 28 -5.35 0.44 -6.43
N VAL A 29 -4.96 -0.46 -5.51
CA VAL A 29 -5.67 -0.67 -4.24
C VAL A 29 -5.54 0.54 -3.32
N GLU A 30 -4.34 1.14 -3.20
CA GLU A 30 -4.13 2.42 -2.50
C GLU A 30 -5.08 3.51 -3.04
N ALA A 31 -5.15 3.66 -4.37
CA ALA A 31 -5.99 4.67 -5.01
C ALA A 31 -7.49 4.42 -4.74
N ALA A 32 -7.94 3.17 -4.82
CA ALA A 32 -9.32 2.80 -4.51
C ALA A 32 -9.65 3.09 -3.04
N MET A 33 -8.75 2.76 -2.11
CA MET A 33 -8.95 2.98 -0.68
C MET A 33 -9.03 4.46 -0.34
N ARG A 34 -8.14 5.27 -0.91
CA ARG A 34 -8.20 6.74 -0.78
C ARG A 34 -9.47 7.34 -1.36
N TYR A 35 -9.93 6.83 -2.50
CA TYR A 35 -11.20 7.28 -3.09
C TYR A 35 -12.38 7.02 -2.15
N TYR A 36 -12.48 5.81 -1.59
CA TYR A 36 -13.55 5.50 -0.64
C TYR A 36 -13.43 6.28 0.67
N ALA A 37 -12.23 6.44 1.22
CA ALA A 37 -12.01 7.29 2.40
C ALA A 37 -12.53 8.73 2.17
N SER A 38 -12.31 9.29 0.98
CA SER A 38 -12.85 10.62 0.64
C SER A 38 -14.38 10.68 0.59
N ILE A 39 -15.04 9.60 0.16
CA ILE A 39 -16.52 9.50 0.15
C ILE A 39 -17.07 9.43 1.58
N PHE A 40 -16.37 8.71 2.46
CA PHE A 40 -16.80 8.51 3.85
C PHE A 40 -16.35 9.62 4.81
N GLY A 41 -15.52 10.57 4.35
CA GLY A 41 -14.99 11.65 5.19
C GLY A 41 -13.89 11.20 6.14
N GLU A 42 -13.22 10.09 5.82
CA GLU A 42 -12.13 9.50 6.59
C GLU A 42 -10.76 10.04 6.16
N ASP A 43 -9.72 9.78 6.96
CA ASP A 43 -8.35 10.17 6.63
C ASP A 43 -7.77 9.34 5.46
N LEU A 44 -7.22 10.01 4.46
CA LEU A 44 -6.73 9.36 3.25
C LEU A 44 -5.50 8.48 3.49
N ASP A 45 -4.64 8.83 4.44
CA ASP A 45 -3.44 8.07 4.75
C ASP A 45 -3.74 6.89 5.67
N GLU A 46 -4.70 7.05 6.60
CA GLU A 46 -5.20 5.97 7.45
C GLU A 46 -5.73 4.78 6.65
N TRP A 47 -6.38 5.04 5.50
CA TRP A 47 -6.88 3.99 4.61
C TRP A 47 -5.94 3.66 3.44
N GLY A 48 -5.22 4.66 2.92
CA GLY A 48 -4.34 4.50 1.77
C GLY A 48 -3.10 3.67 2.08
N ILE A 49 -2.46 3.89 3.22
CA ILE A 49 -1.21 3.21 3.60
C ILE A 49 -1.42 1.70 3.79
N PRO A 50 -2.42 1.22 4.55
CA PRO A 50 -2.72 -0.20 4.63
C PRO A 50 -3.07 -0.80 3.25
N GLY A 51 -3.84 -0.08 2.43
CA GLY A 51 -4.15 -0.50 1.06
C GLY A 51 -2.89 -0.67 0.19
N LEU A 52 -1.92 0.23 0.33
CA LEU A 52 -0.65 0.14 -0.36
C LEU A 52 0.19 -1.05 0.12
N LEU A 53 0.12 -1.41 1.40
CA LEU A 53 0.95 -2.46 1.99
C LEU A 53 0.29 -3.85 2.02
N HIS A 54 -0.99 -4.00 1.68
CA HIS A 54 -1.74 -5.23 1.99
C HIS A 54 -1.08 -6.56 1.58
N ASP A 55 -0.33 -6.59 0.47
CA ASP A 55 0.33 -7.79 -0.08
C ASP A 55 1.86 -7.62 -0.27
N PHE A 56 2.53 -6.74 0.48
CA PHE A 56 3.96 -6.45 0.23
C PHE A 56 4.90 -7.65 0.46
N ASP A 57 4.47 -8.66 1.22
CA ASP A 57 5.23 -9.86 1.56
C ASP A 57 4.94 -11.06 0.64
N TRP A 58 4.03 -10.90 -0.33
CA TRP A 58 3.58 -11.97 -1.23
C TRP A 58 4.74 -12.70 -1.94
N GLU A 59 5.70 -11.97 -2.50
CA GLU A 59 6.82 -12.53 -3.28
C GLU A 59 7.91 -13.16 -2.39
N ASN A 60 7.95 -12.80 -1.10
CA ASN A 60 8.95 -13.31 -0.14
C ASN A 60 8.39 -14.40 0.78
N SER A 61 7.14 -14.83 0.55
CA SER A 61 6.52 -15.87 1.35
C SER A 61 7.18 -17.22 1.05
N PRO A 62 7.63 -17.99 2.07
CA PRO A 62 8.22 -19.29 1.84
C PRO A 62 7.18 -20.22 1.20
N ILE A 63 7.45 -20.64 -0.03
CA ILE A 63 6.75 -21.77 -0.65
C ILE A 63 7.38 -23.03 -0.08
N ASN A 64 6.58 -23.80 0.67
CA ASN A 64 6.97 -25.09 1.25
C ASN A 64 7.59 -26.05 0.23
#